data_AF-A0A661WUY3-F1
#
_entry.id   AF-A0A661WUY3-F1
#
_cell.length_a   1.000
_cell.length_b   1.000
_cell.length_c   1.000
_cell.angle_alpha   90.00
_cell.angle_beta   90.00
_cell.angle_gamma   90.00
#
_symmetry.space_group_name_H-M   'P 1'
#
loop_
_entity.id
_entity.type
_entity.pdbx_description
1 polymer ?
#
loop_
_entity_poly.entity_id
_entity_poly.type
_entity_poly.pdbx_seq_one_letter_code
_entity_poly.pdbx_strand_id
1 'polypeptide(L)'
;MKIARRLLNKNLRNSTSPVKKRNMNIEIKRNFGKQPLAKIMTDNNIKPMYLVAASIEQITHKMISRACKGRRLTSNIKSKVLNSLNKITGKEYSVEELFNY
;
A
#
# COMPACT_ATOMS: atom_id res chain seq x y z
N MET A 1 45.91 -18.12 37.69
CA MET A 1 46.18 -18.23 36.23
C MET A 1 45.23 -17.32 35.43
N LYS A 2 45.35 -15.99 35.53
CA LYS A 2 44.48 -15.00 34.84
C LYS A 2 45.26 -13.77 34.33
N ILE A 3 46.41 -13.96 33.67
CA ILE A 3 47.20 -12.81 33.16
C ILE A 3 47.59 -12.91 31.68
N ALA A 4 47.58 -14.07 31.02
CA ALA A 4 48.27 -14.20 29.72
C ALA A 4 47.38 -14.44 28.48
N ARG A 5 46.24 -13.74 28.33
CA ARG A 5 45.50 -13.72 27.03
C ARG A 5 44.90 -12.35 26.70
N ARG A 6 45.70 -11.28 26.82
CA ARG A 6 45.27 -9.92 26.45
C ARG A 6 46.15 -9.24 25.38
N LEU A 7 47.12 -9.94 24.78
CA LEU A 7 48.12 -9.31 23.92
C LEU A 7 48.41 -10.04 22.59
N LEU A 8 47.42 -10.64 21.93
CA LEU A 8 47.62 -11.17 20.57
C LEU A 8 46.33 -11.14 19.73
N ASN A 9 45.82 -9.94 19.48
CA ASN A 9 44.99 -9.66 18.30
C ASN A 9 45.09 -8.17 17.97
N LYS A 10 46.32 -7.73 17.67
CA LYS A 10 46.55 -6.55 16.85
C LYS A 10 46.29 -6.96 15.40
N ASN A 11 45.57 -6.09 14.69
CA ASN A 11 45.57 -5.98 13.23
C ASN A 11 45.02 -7.18 12.46
N LEU A 12 43.73 -7.11 12.12
CA LEU A 12 43.20 -7.24 10.76
C LEU A 12 41.68 -7.33 10.90
N ARG A 13 40.98 -6.21 10.70
CA ARG A 13 39.70 -6.18 9.99
C ARG A 13 39.12 -4.76 9.91
N ASN A 14 38.89 -4.37 8.67
CA ASN A 14 37.87 -3.42 8.21
C ASN A 14 38.32 -1.96 8.05
N SER A 15 39.16 -1.78 7.04
CA SER A 15 39.04 -0.67 6.10
C SER A 15 37.68 -0.73 5.39
N THR A 16 36.62 -0.21 6.01
CA THR A 16 35.43 0.25 5.29
C THR A 16 34.95 1.55 5.92
N SER A 17 35.13 2.62 5.14
CA SER A 17 34.72 4.00 5.39
C SER A 17 33.29 4.10 5.95
N PRO A 18 32.96 5.13 6.75
CA PRO A 18 31.61 5.33 7.24
C PRO A 18 30.74 5.77 6.05
N VAL A 19 30.02 4.84 5.43
CA VAL A 19 28.97 5.17 4.46
C VAL A 19 27.86 5.85 5.26
N LYS A 20 27.88 7.19 5.25
CA LYS A 20 26.84 8.06 5.79
C LYS A 20 25.52 7.66 5.13
N LYS A 21 24.67 6.92 5.86
CA LYS A 21 23.33 6.52 5.42
C LYS A 21 22.54 7.79 5.11
N ARG A 22 22.41 8.13 3.83
CA ARG A 22 21.58 9.25 3.38
C ARG A 22 20.13 8.86 3.63
N ASN A 23 19.52 9.40 4.69
CA ASN A 23 18.07 9.34 4.86
C ASN A 23 17.43 10.28 3.84
N MET A 24 17.26 9.78 2.61
CA MET A 24 16.47 10.46 1.59
C MET A 24 15.00 10.33 2.00
N ASN A 25 14.47 11.34 2.69
CA ASN A 25 13.04 11.46 2.95
C ASN A 25 12.35 11.79 1.62
N ILE A 26 12.10 10.77 0.80
CA ILE A 26 11.32 10.92 -0.43
C ILE A 26 9.87 11.15 0.02
N GLU A 27 9.36 12.36 -0.19
CA GLU A 27 7.99 12.70 0.13
C GLU A 27 7.04 11.98 -0.83
N ILE A 28 6.52 10.82 -0.41
CA ILE A 28 5.57 10.06 -1.22
C ILE A 28 4.23 10.80 -1.23
N LYS A 29 3.79 11.26 -2.40
CA LYS A 29 2.44 11.82 -2.60
C LYS A 29 1.39 10.76 -2.23
N ARG A 30 0.60 11.03 -1.19
CA ARG A 30 -0.42 10.08 -0.67
C ARG A 30 -1.84 10.40 -1.08
N ASN A 31 -2.12 11.56 -1.67
CA ASN A 31 -3.46 11.98 -2.05
C ASN A 31 -3.50 12.38 -3.54
N PHE A 32 -4.35 11.70 -4.30
CA PHE A 32 -4.50 11.82 -5.75
C PHE A 32 -5.86 12.42 -6.15
N GLY A 33 -6.65 12.91 -5.18
CA GLY A 33 -7.98 13.46 -5.45
C GLY A 33 -9.01 12.40 -5.82
N LYS A 34 -10.19 12.83 -6.27
CA LYS A 34 -11.29 11.90 -6.59
C LYS A 34 -10.84 10.88 -7.64
N GLN A 35 -11.01 9.60 -7.33
CA GLN A 35 -10.59 8.50 -8.21
C GLN A 35 -11.69 8.09 -9.18
N PRO A 36 -11.35 7.47 -10.32
CA PRO A 36 -12.32 6.88 -11.24
C PRO A 36 -13.34 5.97 -10.57
N LEU A 37 -12.93 5.17 -9.58
CA LEU A 37 -13.82 4.34 -8.75
C LEU A 37 -15.03 5.12 -8.21
N ALA A 38 -14.83 6.36 -7.74
CA ALA A 38 -15.90 7.17 -7.18
C ALA A 38 -16.96 7.53 -8.23
N LYS A 39 -16.54 7.71 -9.49
CA LYS A 39 -17.45 7.93 -10.62
C LYS A 39 -18.21 6.65 -10.94
N ILE A 40 -17.51 5.51 -11.10
CA ILE A 40 -18.14 4.22 -11.37
C ILE A 40 -19.21 3.88 -10.31
N MET A 41 -18.89 4.09 -9.02
CA MET A 41 -19.85 3.88 -7.94
C MET A 41 -21.07 4.80 -8.03
N THR A 42 -20.87 6.07 -8.42
CA THR A 42 -21.98 7.02 -8.59
C THR A 42 -22.86 6.62 -9.77
N ASP A 43 -22.25 6.30 -10.91
CA ASP A 43 -22.94 5.99 -12.16
C ASP A 43 -23.77 4.69 -12.07
N ASN A 44 -23.37 3.75 -11.20
CA ASN A 44 -24.09 2.50 -10.95
C ASN A 44 -24.94 2.55 -9.65
N ASN A 45 -25.11 3.72 -9.01
CA ASN A 45 -25.82 3.90 -7.74
C ASN A 45 -25.33 2.99 -6.59
N ILE A 46 -24.04 2.67 -6.56
CA ILE A 46 -23.44 1.76 -5.60
C ILE A 46 -22.91 2.53 -4.38
N LYS A 47 -23.50 2.25 -3.21
CA LYS A 47 -22.98 2.70 -1.91
C LYS A 47 -21.83 1.81 -1.42
N PRO A 48 -20.87 2.35 -0.63
CA PRO A 48 -19.77 1.57 -0.05
C PRO A 48 -20.21 0.32 0.73
N MET A 49 -21.36 0.38 1.40
CA MET A 49 -21.91 -0.75 2.16
C MET A 49 -22.13 -1.98 1.28
N TYR A 50 -22.56 -1.80 0.03
CA TYR A 50 -22.79 -2.91 -0.87
C TYR A 50 -21.46 -3.60 -1.25
N LEU A 51 -20.39 -2.85 -1.51
CA LEU A 51 -19.06 -3.46 -1.77
C LEU A 51 -18.58 -4.28 -0.58
N VAL A 52 -18.79 -3.78 0.65
CA VAL A 52 -18.44 -4.53 1.86
C VAL A 52 -19.26 -5.82 1.96
N ALA A 53 -20.57 -5.74 1.73
CA ALA A 53 -21.46 -6.91 1.78
C ALA A 53 -21.18 -7.94 0.67
N ALA A 54 -20.73 -7.50 -0.50
CA ALA A 54 -20.42 -8.40 -1.62
C ALA A 54 -19.04 -9.07 -1.46
N SER A 55 -18.08 -8.42 -0.80
CA SER A 55 -16.72 -8.91 -0.69
C SER A 55 -16.63 -10.18 0.15
N ILE A 56 -15.87 -11.17 -0.36
CA ILE A 56 -15.48 -12.37 0.40
C ILE A 56 -14.24 -12.06 1.26
N GLU A 57 -13.52 -11.01 0.90
CA GLU A 57 -12.29 -10.60 1.56
C GLU A 57 -12.60 -9.53 2.62
N GLN A 58 -11.73 -9.44 3.63
CA GLN A 58 -11.88 -8.39 4.65
C GLN A 58 -11.62 -7.00 4.03
N ILE A 59 -12.69 -6.24 3.82
CA ILE A 59 -12.71 -4.83 3.42
C ILE A 59 -13.68 -4.04 4.31
N THR A 60 -13.39 -2.76 4.54
CA THR A 60 -14.22 -1.89 5.39
C THR A 60 -14.74 -0.67 4.64
N HIS A 61 -15.83 -0.07 5.12
CA HIS A 61 -16.35 1.22 4.62
C HIS A 61 -15.27 2.30 4.54
N LYS A 62 -14.37 2.35 5.53
CA LYS A 62 -13.26 3.32 5.59
C LYS A 62 -12.24 3.09 4.47
N MET A 63 -11.96 1.83 4.13
CA MET A 63 -11.07 1.49 3.01
C MET A 63 -11.66 1.96 1.67
N ILE A 64 -12.96 1.73 1.45
CA ILE A 64 -13.65 2.17 0.23
C ILE A 64 -13.72 3.70 0.16
N SER A 65 -14.08 4.36 1.27
CA SER A 65 -14.09 5.83 1.31
C SER A 65 -12.72 6.44 0.99
N ARG A 66 -11.64 5.81 1.47
CA ARG A 66 -10.26 6.20 1.13
C ARG A 66 -9.93 6.00 -0.35
N ALA A 67 -10.39 4.88 -0.93
CA ALA A 67 -10.27 4.57 -2.35
C ALA A 67 -10.91 5.67 -3.20
N CYS A 68 -12.18 6.02 -2.92
CA CYS A 68 -12.91 7.06 -3.66
C CYS A 68 -12.25 8.45 -3.57
N LYS A 69 -11.67 8.80 -2.41
CA LYS A 69 -11.00 10.09 -2.18
C LYS A 69 -9.58 10.17 -2.76
N GLY A 70 -9.03 9.06 -3.27
CA GLY A 70 -7.68 8.98 -3.83
C GLY A 70 -6.57 8.97 -2.81
N ARG A 71 -6.83 8.46 -1.61
CA ARG A 71 -5.71 8.12 -0.72
C ARG A 71 -4.98 6.91 -1.29
N ARG A 72 -3.65 6.97 -1.37
CA ARG A 72 -2.82 5.86 -1.84
C ARG A 72 -3.12 4.59 -1.04
N LEU A 73 -3.44 3.53 -1.74
CA LEU A 73 -3.70 2.19 -1.20
C LEU A 73 -2.57 1.24 -1.58
N THR A 74 -2.41 0.18 -0.80
CA THR A 74 -1.54 -0.94 -1.15
C THR A 74 -2.20 -1.77 -2.26
N SER A 75 -1.38 -2.51 -3.02
CA SER A 75 -1.87 -3.38 -4.11
C SER A 75 -2.97 -4.34 -3.62
N ASN A 76 -2.75 -4.99 -2.47
CA ASN A 76 -3.74 -5.88 -1.84
C ASN A 76 -5.10 -5.20 -1.63
N ILE A 77 -5.13 -3.96 -1.15
CA ILE A 77 -6.40 -3.25 -0.93
C ILE A 77 -7.05 -2.89 -2.29
N LYS A 78 -6.26 -2.52 -3.30
CA LYS A 78 -6.79 -2.25 -4.64
C LYS A 78 -7.48 -3.50 -5.21
N SER A 79 -6.85 -4.68 -5.12
CA SER A 79 -7.42 -5.96 -5.57
C SER A 79 -8.72 -6.28 -4.85
N LYS A 80 -8.79 -6.11 -3.53
CA LYS A 80 -10.02 -6.32 -2.76
C LYS A 80 -11.19 -5.45 -3.22
N VAL A 81 -10.91 -4.16 -3.46
CA VAL A 81 -11.90 -3.22 -3.97
C VAL A 81 -12.37 -3.66 -5.36
N LEU A 82 -11.43 -4.01 -6.25
CA LEU A 82 -11.73 -4.48 -7.60
C LEU A 82 -12.64 -5.71 -7.59
N ASN A 83 -12.24 -6.75 -6.85
CA ASN A 83 -12.99 -8.00 -6.74
C ASN A 83 -14.41 -7.75 -6.23
N SER A 84 -14.56 -6.90 -5.21
CA SER A 84 -15.87 -6.54 -4.66
C SER A 84 -16.75 -5.80 -5.67
N LEU A 85 -16.17 -4.92 -6.49
CA LEU A 85 -16.90 -4.16 -7.51
C LEU A 85 -17.32 -5.06 -8.66
N ASN A 86 -16.41 -5.89 -9.17
CA ASN A 86 -16.70 -6.85 -10.25
C ASN A 86 -17.82 -7.80 -9.84
N LYS A 87 -17.78 -8.31 -8.60
CA LYS A 87 -18.82 -9.18 -8.07
C LYS A 87 -20.19 -8.52 -7.98
N ILE A 88 -20.26 -7.24 -7.61
CA ILE A 88 -21.53 -6.53 -7.46
C ILE A 88 -22.13 -6.08 -8.79
N THR A 89 -21.27 -5.75 -9.74
CA THR A 89 -21.67 -5.25 -11.07
C THR A 89 -21.85 -6.36 -12.08
N GLY A 90 -21.28 -7.55 -11.85
CA GLY A 90 -21.18 -8.62 -12.83
C GLY A 90 -20.27 -8.27 -14.02
N LYS A 91 -19.46 -7.22 -13.89
CA LYS A 91 -18.54 -6.73 -14.93
C LYS A 91 -17.10 -7.05 -14.56
N GLU A 92 -16.23 -7.03 -15.56
CA GLU A 92 -14.79 -7.20 -15.38
C GLU A 92 -14.09 -5.86 -15.56
N TYR A 93 -13.89 -5.16 -14.44
CA TYR A 93 -13.03 -3.98 -14.42
C TYR A 93 -11.56 -4.38 -14.20
N SER A 94 -10.65 -3.46 -14.49
CA SER A 94 -9.22 -3.55 -14.14
C SER A 94 -8.82 -2.53 -13.05
N VAL A 95 -7.63 -2.70 -12.46
CA VAL A 95 -7.13 -1.78 -11.40
C VAL A 95 -6.89 -0.37 -11.95
N GLU A 96 -6.43 -0.27 -13.19
CA GLU A 96 -6.12 0.97 -13.91
C GLU A 96 -7.38 1.80 -14.18
N GLU A 97 -8.52 1.13 -14.36
CA GLU A 97 -9.82 1.79 -14.51
C GLU A 97 -10.35 2.36 -13.19
N LEU A 98 -9.91 1.82 -12.05
CA LEU A 98 -10.38 2.25 -10.72
C LEU A 98 -9.48 3.33 -10.11
N PHE A 99 -8.18 3.32 -10.43
CA PHE A 99 -7.16 4.14 -9.77
C PHE A 99 -6.19 4.76 -10.77
N ASN A 100 -5.89 6.06 -10.60
CA ASN A 100 -4.99 6.80 -11.48
C ASN A 100 -3.55 6.93 -10.96
N TYR A 101 -3.09 6.00 -10.10
CA TYR A 101 -1.79 6.07 -9.39
C TYR A 101 -1.15 4.72 -9.04
#